data_AF-A0A7V5WJQ1-F1
#
_entry.id   AF-A0A7V5WJQ1-F1
#
_cell.length_a   1.000
_cell.length_b   1.000
_cell.length_c   1.000
_cell.angle_alpha   90.00
_cell.angle_beta   90.00
_cell.angle_gamma   90.00
#
_symmetry.space_group_name_H-M   'P 1'
#
loop_
_entity.id
_entity.type
_entity.pdbx_description
1 polymer ?
#
loop_
_entity_poly.entity_id
_entity_poly.type
_entity_poly.pdbx_seq_one_letter_code
_entity_poly.pdbx_strand_id
1 'polypeptide(L)'
;MQAKEYRRCPSYRVQRPARQALTRQISGRVDNMVQRHQKGLTLAERRFLRRLIFIVAVLGLLWIVFAPERGLLHYHRLHKQIETLSRENRELAERNAELKREIERLRSDESYLEELARKKYGLLKENETVYEFKSKPSKK
;
A
#
# COMPACT_ATOMS: atom_id res chain seq x y z
N MET A 1 -10.60 -64.68 93.98
CA MET A 1 -9.95 -63.93 92.88
C MET A 1 -11.07 -63.29 92.05
N GLN A 2 -11.22 -61.97 92.11
CA GLN A 2 -12.37 -61.25 91.55
C GLN A 2 -12.08 -60.76 90.13
N ALA A 3 -12.94 -61.12 89.19
CA ALA A 3 -12.96 -60.59 87.83
C ALA A 3 -13.35 -59.11 87.87
N LYS A 4 -12.50 -58.24 87.31
CA LYS A 4 -12.75 -56.80 87.22
C LYS A 4 -13.65 -56.51 86.02
N GLU A 5 -14.85 -56.06 86.32
CA GLU A 5 -15.86 -55.61 85.39
C GLU A 5 -15.48 -54.24 84.79
N TYR A 6 -15.14 -54.22 83.50
CA TYR A 6 -14.86 -52.99 82.77
C TYR A 6 -16.17 -52.28 82.43
N ARG A 7 -16.50 -51.23 83.19
CA ARG A 7 -17.56 -50.28 82.83
C ARG A 7 -17.15 -49.52 81.56
N ARG A 8 -18.00 -49.56 80.53
CA ARG A 8 -17.87 -48.74 79.30
C ARG A 8 -17.83 -47.25 79.68
N CYS A 9 -16.80 -46.54 79.24
CA CYS A 9 -16.75 -45.09 79.35
C CYS A 9 -17.83 -44.46 78.45
N PRO A 10 -18.56 -43.43 78.92
CA PRO A 10 -19.52 -42.73 78.08
C PRO A 10 -18.78 -41.89 77.05
N SER A 11 -19.18 -42.00 75.79
CA SER A 11 -18.67 -41.18 74.69
C SER A 11 -19.11 -39.72 74.88
N TYR A 12 -18.19 -38.86 75.28
CA TYR A 12 -18.43 -37.42 75.31
C TYR A 12 -18.39 -36.87 73.87
N ARG A 13 -19.56 -36.47 73.35
CA ARG A 13 -19.67 -35.75 72.09
C ARG A 13 -19.21 -34.31 72.33
N VAL A 14 -17.97 -34.00 71.96
CA VAL A 14 -17.43 -32.64 72.06
C VAL A 14 -18.09 -31.77 70.99
N GLN A 15 -19.17 -31.08 71.35
CA GLN A 15 -19.77 -30.06 70.51
C GLN A 15 -18.86 -28.82 70.56
N ARG A 16 -18.02 -28.61 69.54
CA ARG A 16 -17.17 -27.40 69.40
C ARG A 16 -17.81 -26.41 68.41
N PRO A 17 -18.81 -25.59 68.82
CA PRO A 17 -19.43 -24.61 67.91
C PRO A 17 -18.44 -23.51 67.48
N ALA A 18 -17.48 -23.16 68.34
CA ALA A 18 -16.54 -22.07 68.08
C ALA A 18 -15.48 -22.35 66.99
N ARG A 19 -15.15 -23.63 66.72
CA ARG A 19 -14.19 -23.96 65.64
C ARG A 19 -14.81 -23.81 64.25
N GLN A 20 -16.12 -24.00 64.12
CA GLN A 20 -16.82 -23.98 62.85
C GLN A 20 -16.99 -22.54 62.30
N ALA A 21 -17.09 -21.55 63.18
CA ALA A 21 -17.19 -20.14 62.80
C ALA A 21 -15.88 -19.61 62.20
N LEU A 22 -14.74 -19.93 62.82
CA LEU A 22 -13.42 -19.51 62.34
C LEU A 22 -13.07 -20.16 60.99
N THR A 23 -13.40 -21.45 60.81
CA THR A 23 -13.18 -22.14 59.52
C THR A 23 -14.06 -21.56 58.42
N ARG A 24 -15.30 -21.16 58.71
CA ARG A 24 -16.17 -20.47 57.74
C ARG A 24 -15.59 -19.11 57.31
N GLN A 25 -15.07 -18.33 58.26
CA GLN A 25 -14.55 -17.00 57.99
C GLN A 25 -13.23 -17.03 57.18
N ILE A 26 -12.38 -18.03 57.43
CA ILE A 26 -11.13 -18.22 56.67
C ILE A 26 -11.42 -18.77 55.27
N SER A 27 -12.29 -19.78 55.14
CA SER A 27 -12.67 -20.33 53.83
C SER A 27 -13.25 -19.27 52.91
N GLY A 28 -14.24 -18.51 53.39
CA GLY A 28 -14.86 -17.46 52.56
C GLY A 28 -13.90 -16.34 52.15
N ARG A 29 -12.84 -16.08 52.94
CA ARG A 29 -11.80 -15.10 52.58
C ARG A 29 -10.86 -15.65 51.50
N VAL A 30 -10.50 -16.93 51.56
CA VAL A 30 -9.67 -17.60 50.55
C VAL A 30 -10.42 -17.72 49.22
N ASP A 31 -11.71 -18.10 49.26
CA ASP A 31 -12.56 -18.21 48.07
C ASP A 31 -12.67 -16.89 47.30
N ASN A 32 -12.77 -15.77 48.03
CA ASN A 32 -12.78 -14.43 47.45
C ASN A 32 -11.45 -14.03 46.79
N MET A 33 -10.30 -14.51 47.29
CA MET A 33 -8.99 -14.24 46.67
C MET A 33 -8.82 -15.00 45.36
N VAL A 34 -9.31 -16.23 45.28
CA VAL A 34 -9.25 -17.07 44.07
C VAL A 34 -10.18 -16.51 42.98
N GLN A 35 -11.38 -16.04 43.35
CA GLN A 35 -12.32 -15.47 42.38
C GLN A 35 -11.84 -14.18 41.72
N ARG A 36 -11.01 -13.36 42.40
CA ARG A 36 -10.45 -12.13 41.80
C ARG A 36 -9.55 -12.41 40.60
N HIS A 37 -8.94 -13.59 40.53
CA HIS A 37 -8.08 -14.00 39.41
C HIS A 37 -8.83 -14.75 38.30
N GLN A 38 -10.06 -15.21 38.54
CA GLN A 38 -10.80 -16.11 37.62
C GLN A 38 -11.89 -15.45 36.77
N LYS A 39 -12.05 -14.13 36.81
CA LYS A 39 -12.96 -13.44 35.88
C LYS A 39 -12.33 -13.40 34.48
N GLY A 40 -12.46 -14.49 33.74
CA GLY A 40 -12.12 -14.53 32.31
C GLY A 40 -13.05 -13.63 31.50
N LEU A 41 -12.57 -13.18 30.33
CA LEU A 41 -13.37 -12.34 29.42
C LEU A 41 -14.69 -13.03 29.06
N THR A 42 -15.80 -12.32 29.27
CA THR A 42 -17.16 -12.76 28.95
C THR A 42 -17.31 -13.02 27.45
N LEU A 43 -18.25 -13.89 27.06
CA LEU A 43 -18.51 -14.21 25.65
C LEU A 43 -18.96 -12.98 24.83
N ALA A 44 -19.55 -11.97 25.48
CA ALA A 44 -19.91 -10.71 24.85
C ALA A 44 -18.67 -9.85 24.54
N GLU A 45 -17.74 -9.73 25.49
CA GLU A 45 -16.46 -9.03 25.31
C GLU A 45 -15.60 -9.68 24.23
N ARG A 46 -15.56 -11.03 24.18
CA ARG A 46 -14.84 -11.76 23.13
C ARG A 46 -15.43 -11.50 21.73
N ARG A 47 -16.76 -11.46 21.61
CA ARG A 47 -17.45 -11.13 20.35
C ARG A 47 -17.19 -9.69 19.94
N PHE A 48 -17.17 -8.76 20.89
CA PHE A 48 -16.87 -7.36 20.65
C PHE A 48 -15.43 -7.16 20.18
N LEU A 49 -14.46 -7.77 20.88
CA LEU A 49 -13.04 -7.76 20.49
C LEU A 49 -12.84 -8.35 19.09
N ARG A 50 -13.50 -9.46 18.75
CA ARG A 50 -13.43 -10.03 17.40
C ARG A 50 -13.95 -9.07 16.32
N ARG A 51 -15.06 -8.36 16.60
CA ARG A 51 -15.59 -7.33 15.69
C ARG A 51 -14.62 -6.15 15.57
N LEU A 52 -14.03 -5.69 16.67
CA LEU A 52 -13.05 -4.62 16.69
C LEU A 52 -11.80 -4.98 15.87
N ILE A 53 -11.25 -6.19 16.08
CA ILE A 53 -10.11 -6.70 15.31
C ILE A 53 -10.46 -6.77 13.83
N PHE A 54 -11.65 -7.25 13.48
CA PHE A 54 -12.10 -7.31 12.09
C PHE A 54 -12.20 -5.91 11.46
N ILE A 55 -12.78 -4.94 12.16
CA ILE A 55 -12.87 -3.55 11.70
C ILE A 55 -11.48 -2.95 11.50
N VAL A 56 -10.57 -3.12 12.46
CA VAL A 56 -9.19 -2.63 12.37
C VAL A 56 -8.44 -3.29 11.20
N ALA A 57 -8.64 -4.60 10.98
CA ALA A 57 -8.04 -5.30 9.85
C ALA A 57 -8.56 -4.78 8.50
N VAL A 58 -9.87 -4.53 8.39
CA VAL A 58 -10.48 -3.97 7.18
C VAL A 58 -10.00 -2.54 6.95
N LEU A 59 -9.93 -1.70 7.97
CA LEU A 59 -9.41 -0.34 7.87
C LEU A 59 -7.92 -0.32 7.51
N GLY A 60 -7.12 -1.23 8.07
CA GLY A 60 -5.72 -1.40 7.71
C GLY A 60 -5.54 -1.84 6.25
N LEU A 61 -6.38 -2.75 5.77
CA LEU A 61 -6.38 -3.17 4.37
C LEU A 61 -6.78 -2.01 3.45
N LEU A 62 -7.84 -1.27 3.81
CA LEU A 62 -8.26 -0.07 3.08
C LEU A 62 -7.12 0.95 3.04
N TRP A 63 -6.43 1.18 4.16
CA TRP A 63 -5.30 2.09 4.23
C TRP A 63 -4.17 1.67 3.30
N ILE A 64 -3.81 0.39 3.23
CA ILE A 64 -2.76 -0.11 2.32
C ILE A 64 -3.17 0.06 0.85
N VAL A 65 -4.45 -0.17 0.53
CA VAL A 65 -4.96 -0.06 -0.85
C VAL A 65 -5.11 1.39 -1.29
N PHE A 66 -5.61 2.27 -0.41
CA PHE A 66 -5.85 3.68 -0.69
C PHE A 66 -4.66 4.59 -0.34
N ALA A 67 -3.58 4.07 0.26
CA ALA A 67 -2.37 4.84 0.54
C ALA A 67 -1.77 5.36 -0.78
N PRO A 68 -1.74 6.69 -1.01
CA PRO A 68 -1.34 7.29 -2.28
C PRO A 68 0.10 6.93 -2.71
N GLU A 69 0.98 6.69 -1.74
CA GLU A 69 2.41 6.45 -1.95
C GLU A 69 2.82 4.97 -1.89
N ARG A 70 1.97 4.08 -1.36
CA ARG A 70 2.32 2.67 -1.10
C ARG A 70 1.30 1.66 -1.65
N GLY A 71 0.27 2.14 -2.35
CA GLY A 71 -0.75 1.27 -2.94
C GLY A 71 -0.25 0.56 -4.21
N LEU A 72 -0.71 -0.67 -4.42
CA LEU A 72 -0.44 -1.46 -5.64
C LEU A 72 -0.84 -0.72 -6.93
N LEU A 73 -1.85 0.15 -6.86
CA LEU A 73 -2.27 1.01 -7.97
C LEU A 73 -1.19 2.03 -8.36
N HIS A 74 -0.42 2.55 -7.40
CA HIS A 74 0.68 3.46 -7.66
C HIS A 74 1.81 2.73 -8.41
N TYR A 75 2.16 1.51 -7.96
CA TYR A 75 3.17 0.70 -8.61
C TYR A 75 2.82 0.41 -10.07
N HIS A 76 1.58 0.01 -10.35
CA HIS A 76 1.14 -0.24 -11.72
C HIS A 76 1.11 1.03 -12.59
N ARG A 77 0.71 2.17 -12.02
CA ARG A 77 0.76 3.47 -12.73
C ARG A 77 2.20 3.87 -13.03
N LEU A 78 3.11 3.70 -12.08
CA LEU A 78 4.52 4.03 -12.24
C LEU A 78 5.18 3.13 -13.31
N HIS A 79 4.83 1.84 -13.35
CA HIS A 79 5.32 0.93 -14.38
C HIS A 79 4.86 1.35 -15.78
N LYS A 80 3.58 1.74 -15.93
CA LYS A 80 3.07 2.29 -17.20
C LYS A 80 3.75 3.60 -17.59
N GLN A 81 4.06 4.47 -16.62
CA GLN A 81 4.79 5.71 -16.87
C GLN A 81 6.21 5.41 -17.37
N ILE A 82 6.92 4.46 -16.77
CA ILE A 82 8.25 4.03 -17.22
C ILE A 82 8.20 3.52 -18.66
N GLU A 83 7.23 2.68 -18.99
CA GLU A 83 7.08 2.16 -20.35
C GLU A 83 6.80 3.28 -21.36
N THR A 84 5.91 4.20 -21.01
CA THR A 84 5.56 5.35 -21.87
C THR A 84 6.76 6.26 -22.10
N LEU A 85 7.45 6.64 -21.02
CA LEU A 85 8.66 7.47 -21.08
C LEU A 85 9.79 6.78 -21.86
N SER A 86 9.93 5.46 -21.72
CA SER A 86 10.91 4.70 -22.49
C SER A 86 10.61 4.73 -23.99
N ARG A 87 9.34 4.59 -24.38
CA ARG A 87 8.93 4.69 -25.79
C ARG A 87 9.17 6.10 -26.34
N GLU A 88 8.76 7.13 -25.61
CA GLU A 88 9.00 8.53 -26.00
C GLU A 88 10.48 8.84 -26.14
N ASN A 89 11.31 8.38 -25.20
CA ASN A 89 12.76 8.58 -25.28
C ASN A 89 13.36 7.88 -26.50
N ARG A 90 12.88 6.67 -26.83
CA ARG A 90 13.34 5.97 -28.03
C ARG A 90 12.95 6.70 -29.31
N GLU A 91 11.72 7.18 -29.40
CA GLU A 91 11.25 7.96 -30.55
C GLU A 91 12.06 9.27 -30.70
N LEU A 92 12.31 9.98 -29.60
CA LEU A 92 13.13 11.18 -29.60
C LEU A 92 14.59 10.89 -29.98
N ALA A 93 15.14 9.73 -29.57
CA ALA A 93 16.47 9.31 -29.96
C ALA A 93 16.56 9.01 -31.47
N GLU A 94 15.55 8.33 -32.02
CA GLU A 94 15.44 8.06 -33.45
C GLU A 94 15.34 9.36 -34.26
N ARG A 95 14.47 10.29 -33.86
CA ARG A 95 14.35 11.62 -34.50
C ARG A 95 15.64 12.44 -34.40
N ASN A 96 16.30 12.42 -33.24
CA ASN A 96 17.60 13.08 -33.08
C ASN A 96 18.66 12.49 -34.02
N ALA A 97 18.69 11.17 -34.19
CA ALA A 97 19.61 10.52 -35.11
C ALA A 97 19.34 10.91 -36.56
N GLU A 98 18.06 10.99 -36.96
CA GLU A 98 17.66 11.45 -38.29
C GLU A 98 18.06 12.90 -38.55
N LEU A 99 17.72 13.81 -37.62
CA LEU A 99 18.08 15.23 -37.71
C LEU A 99 19.60 15.42 -37.77
N LYS A 100 20.38 14.66 -37.00
CA LYS A 100 21.84 14.69 -37.07
C LYS A 100 22.35 14.29 -38.46
N ARG A 101 21.77 13.24 -39.06
CA ARG A 101 22.12 12.84 -40.44
C ARG A 101 21.71 13.88 -41.47
N GLU A 102 20.60 14.58 -41.26
CA GLU A 102 20.19 15.68 -42.13
C GLU A 102 21.15 16.86 -42.02
N ILE A 103 21.54 17.25 -40.80
CA ILE A 103 22.55 18.29 -40.56
C ILE A 103 23.88 17.92 -41.23
N GLU A 104 24.32 16.67 -41.08
CA GLU A 104 25.57 16.22 -41.70
C GLU A 104 25.50 16.29 -43.22
N ARG A 105 24.38 15.88 -43.83
CA ARG A 105 24.16 16.00 -45.28
C ARG A 105 24.14 17.45 -45.74
N LEU A 106 23.48 18.33 -45.00
CA LEU A 106 23.46 19.77 -45.31
C LEU A 106 24.84 20.42 -45.21
N ARG A 107 25.74 19.89 -44.37
CA ARG A 107 27.10 20.41 -44.21
C ARG A 107 28.10 19.83 -45.20
N SER A 108 27.94 18.56 -45.57
CA SER A 108 28.90 17.82 -46.41
C SER A 108 28.55 17.83 -47.89
N ASP A 109 27.28 18.04 -48.25
CA ASP A 109 26.81 18.00 -49.63
C ASP A 109 26.22 19.36 -50.05
N GLU A 110 27.04 20.13 -50.75
CA GLU A 110 26.70 21.45 -51.26
C GLU A 110 25.57 21.41 -52.31
N SER A 111 25.46 20.31 -53.06
CA SER A 111 24.42 20.12 -54.08
C SER A 111 23.05 19.86 -53.46
N TYR A 112 23.01 19.06 -52.39
CA TYR A 112 21.80 18.84 -51.59
C TYR A 112 21.34 20.14 -50.92
N LEU A 113 22.26 20.96 -50.43
CA LEU A 113 21.96 22.26 -49.84
C LEU A 113 21.36 23.24 -50.86
N GLU A 114 21.94 23.33 -52.07
CA GLU A 114 21.44 24.19 -53.16
C GLU A 114 20.03 23.76 -53.60
N GLU A 115 19.80 22.45 -53.76
CA GLU A 115 18.49 21.92 -54.13
C GLU A 115 17.43 22.21 -53.06
N LEU A 116 17.78 22.05 -51.77
CA LEU A 116 16.88 22.34 -50.66
C LEU A 116 16.59 23.85 -50.55
N ALA A 117 17.60 24.71 -50.74
CA ALA A 117 17.44 26.16 -50.74
C ALA A 117 16.46 26.62 -51.83
N ARG A 118 16.58 26.08 -53.05
CA ARG A 118 15.66 26.38 -54.15
C ARG A 118 14.27 25.79 -53.95
N LYS A 119 14.15 24.52 -53.55
CA LYS A 119 12.85 23.84 -53.44
C LYS A 119 12.04 24.23 -52.21
N LYS A 120 12.68 24.33 -51.04
CA LYS A 120 11.99 24.58 -49.76
C LYS A 120 11.83 26.07 -49.48
N TYR A 121 12.81 26.88 -49.87
CA TYR A 121 12.88 28.29 -49.49
C TYR A 121 12.82 29.25 -50.69
N GLY A 122 12.86 28.76 -51.93
CA GLY A 122 12.83 29.60 -53.14
C GLY A 122 14.03 30.55 -53.27
N LEU A 123 15.14 30.23 -52.59
CA LEU A 123 16.34 31.06 -52.58
C LEU A 123 17.10 30.91 -53.91
N LEU A 124 17.70 32.01 -54.36
CA LEU A 124 18.53 32.09 -55.57
C LEU A 124 19.94 32.58 -55.20
N LYS A 125 20.96 32.23 -55.98
CA LYS A 125 22.30 32.79 -55.78
C LYS A 125 22.29 34.30 -56.08
N GLU A 126 23.24 35.05 -55.53
CA GLU A 126 23.31 36.51 -55.71
C GLU A 126 23.36 36.96 -57.18
N ASN A 127 23.82 36.07 -58.07
CA ASN A 127 23.93 36.30 -59.51
C ASN A 127 22.77 35.73 -60.34
N GLU A 128 21.66 35.30 -59.72
CA GLU A 128 20.49 34.73 -60.40
C GLU A 128 19.27 35.67 -60.32
N THR A 129 18.44 35.72 -61.37
CA THR A 129 17.26 36.61 -61.44
C THR A 129 16.00 35.81 -61.78
N VAL A 130 14.92 36.02 -61.03
CA VAL A 130 13.61 35.39 -61.28
C VAL A 130 12.87 36.14 -62.38
N TYR A 131 12.44 35.43 -63.41
CA TYR A 131 11.55 35.95 -64.44
C TYR A 131 10.11 35.50 -64.17
N GLU A 132 9.24 36.45 -63.81
CA GLU A 132 7.82 36.19 -63.62
C GLU A 132 7.05 36.55 -64.89
N PHE A 133 6.59 35.54 -65.63
CA PHE A 133 5.82 35.75 -66.84
C PHE A 133 4.38 36.10 -66.48
N LYS A 134 4.02 37.39 -66.52
CA LYS A 134 2.61 37.80 -66.45
C LYS A 134 1.88 37.29 -67.67
N SER A 135 1.02 36.28 -67.48
CA SER A 135 0.09 35.85 -68.52
C SER A 135 -0.72 37.05 -68.99
N LYS A 136 -0.71 37.32 -70.29
CA LYS A 136 -1.47 38.43 -70.87
C LYS A 136 -2.93 38.23 -70.48
N PRO A 137 -3.64 39.27 -69.98
CA PRO A 137 -5.06 39.14 -69.72
C PRO A 137 -5.72 38.80 -71.05
N SER A 138 -6.31 37.61 -71.11
CA SER A 138 -7.19 37.20 -72.19
C SER A 138 -8.32 38.22 -72.23
N LYS A 139 -8.31 39.09 -73.24
CA LYS A 139 -9.42 39.99 -73.52
C LYS A 139 -10.62 39.12 -73.89
N LYS A 140 -11.64 39.15 -73.02
CA LYS A 140 -13.02 38.79 -73.38
C LYS A 140 -13.56 39.79 -74.38
#